data_AF-A0A3E4U1T3-F1
#
_entry.id   AF-A0A3E4U1T3-F1
#
_cell.length_a   1.000
_cell.length_b   1.000
_cell.length_c   1.000
_cell.angle_alpha   90.00
_cell.angle_beta   90.00
_cell.angle_gamma   90.00
#
_symmetry.space_group_name_H-M   'P 1'
#
loop_
_entity.id
_entity.type
_entity.pdbx_description
1 polymer ?
#
loop_
_entity_poly.entity_id
_entity_poly.type
_entity_poly.pdbx_seq_one_letter_code
_entity_poly.pdbx_strand_id
1 'polypeptide(L)'
;MRGIQIENSRILYFGNPAGYISGATAVVDPIFKSEELNAYLERQGGIEAISWKGGVYDRLINGILERQDGEPLKNCRIWQLRPDVDVHMKFSSYDSLVQRFGEPEMQNYRIAYDGEIETNDLEQILEKFDAGQAVPGFVGHPIAVSDVIELYDGEGSEFYYVDAKVFQAIAFEKEEPDQSQMISL
;
A
#
# COMPACT_ATOMS: atom_id res chain seq x y z
N MET A 1 -30.55 -3.80 -16.75
CA MET A 1 -29.67 -3.95 -15.57
C MET A 1 -28.34 -4.42 -16.10
N ARG A 2 -27.24 -3.66 -15.92
CA ARG A 2 -25.92 -4.13 -16.33
C ARG A 2 -25.42 -5.08 -15.24
N GLY A 3 -25.25 -6.35 -15.57
CA GLY A 3 -24.89 -7.39 -14.59
C GLY A 3 -23.48 -7.21 -14.03
N ILE A 4 -22.53 -6.80 -14.87
CA ILE A 4 -21.13 -6.58 -14.49
C ILE A 4 -20.66 -5.22 -15.01
N GLN A 5 -19.99 -4.44 -14.18
CA GLN A 5 -19.49 -3.11 -14.51
C GLN A 5 -18.09 -2.91 -13.94
N ILE A 6 -17.28 -2.08 -14.61
CA ILE A 6 -16.01 -1.57 -14.08
C ILE A 6 -16.12 -0.06 -13.96
N GLU A 7 -15.95 0.47 -12.76
CA GLU A 7 -16.07 1.90 -12.44
C GLU A 7 -14.93 2.30 -11.49
N ASN A 8 -14.14 3.32 -11.85
CA ASN A 8 -12.98 3.77 -11.05
C ASN A 8 -12.06 2.62 -10.59
N SER A 9 -11.71 1.73 -11.53
CA SER A 9 -10.93 0.52 -11.27
C SER A 9 -11.57 -0.48 -10.30
N ARG A 10 -12.86 -0.37 -9.98
CA ARG A 10 -13.61 -1.36 -9.18
C ARG A 10 -14.48 -2.22 -10.07
N ILE A 11 -14.53 -3.51 -9.78
CA ILE A 11 -15.37 -4.49 -10.46
C ILE A 11 -16.65 -4.66 -9.65
N LEU A 12 -17.78 -4.29 -10.23
CA LEU A 12 -19.10 -4.46 -9.63
C LEU A 12 -19.81 -5.66 -10.26
N TYR A 13 -20.26 -6.59 -9.43
CA TYR A 13 -21.07 -7.75 -9.82
C TYR A 13 -22.47 -7.62 -9.22
N PHE A 14 -23.45 -7.32 -10.07
CA PHE A 14 -24.83 -6.96 -9.70
C PHE A 14 -24.89 -5.87 -8.62
N GLY A 15 -24.02 -4.87 -8.71
CA GLY A 15 -23.92 -3.76 -7.77
C GLY A 15 -23.08 -4.03 -6.52
N ASN A 16 -22.60 -5.26 -6.32
CA ASN A 16 -21.70 -5.59 -5.20
C ASN A 16 -20.24 -5.44 -5.63
N PRO A 17 -19.34 -4.92 -4.78
CA PRO A 17 -17.92 -4.76 -5.09
C PRO A 17 -17.21 -6.13 -5.10
N ALA A 18 -17.13 -6.74 -6.27
CA ALA A 18 -16.56 -8.08 -6.44
C ALA A 18 -15.03 -8.08 -6.46
N GLY A 19 -14.42 -6.95 -6.84
CA GLY A 19 -12.99 -6.86 -7.02
C GLY A 19 -12.52 -5.48 -7.46
N TYR A 20 -11.26 -5.38 -7.86
CA TYR A 20 -10.65 -4.18 -8.39
C TYR A 20 -9.57 -4.52 -9.44
N ILE A 21 -9.18 -3.52 -10.22
CA ILE A 21 -8.12 -3.61 -11.22
C ILE A 21 -6.85 -3.01 -10.63
N SER A 22 -5.77 -3.79 -10.63
CA SER A 22 -4.42 -3.37 -10.23
C SER A 22 -3.47 -3.59 -11.41
N GLY A 23 -3.05 -2.50 -12.04
CA GLY A 23 -2.34 -2.56 -13.32
C GLY A 23 -3.18 -3.29 -14.38
N ALA A 24 -2.62 -4.36 -14.97
CA ALA A 24 -3.31 -5.22 -15.91
C ALA A 24 -3.95 -6.47 -15.26
N THR A 25 -4.05 -6.52 -13.92
CA THR A 25 -4.59 -7.67 -13.19
C THR A 25 -5.93 -7.32 -12.54
N ALA A 26 -6.96 -8.12 -12.81
CA ALA A 26 -8.20 -8.09 -12.06
C ALA A 26 -8.07 -8.94 -10.79
N VAL A 27 -8.14 -8.30 -9.62
CA VAL A 27 -8.15 -8.97 -8.31
C VAL A 27 -9.60 -9.10 -7.86
N VAL A 28 -10.09 -10.33 -7.74
CA VAL A 28 -11.51 -10.62 -7.50
C VAL A 28 -11.68 -11.58 -6.33
N ASP A 29 -12.72 -11.37 -5.53
CA ASP A 29 -13.06 -12.30 -4.47
C ASP A 29 -13.62 -13.62 -5.05
N PRO A 30 -13.10 -14.79 -4.63
CA PRO A 30 -13.61 -16.10 -5.01
C PRO A 30 -15.13 -16.28 -4.83
N ILE A 31 -15.78 -15.56 -3.91
CA ILE A 31 -17.24 -15.66 -3.72
C ILE A 31 -18.03 -15.23 -4.95
N PHE A 32 -17.46 -14.39 -5.82
CA PHE A 32 -18.08 -13.94 -7.07
C PHE A 32 -17.67 -14.75 -8.30
N LYS A 33 -16.90 -15.83 -8.11
CA LYS A 33 -16.39 -16.62 -9.23
C LYS A 33 -17.54 -17.23 -10.03
N SER A 34 -17.68 -16.79 -11.28
CA SER A 34 -18.67 -17.29 -12.23
C SER A 34 -18.08 -17.29 -13.65
N GLU A 35 -18.61 -18.15 -14.53
CA GLU A 35 -18.22 -18.16 -15.95
C GLU A 35 -18.51 -16.81 -16.61
N GLU A 36 -19.61 -16.15 -16.22
CA GLU A 36 -19.99 -14.83 -16.72
C GLU A 36 -18.96 -13.76 -16.35
N LEU A 37 -18.51 -13.73 -15.09
CA LEU A 37 -17.52 -12.78 -14.62
C LEU A 37 -16.16 -13.01 -15.29
N ASN A 38 -15.73 -14.27 -15.39
CA ASN A 38 -14.47 -14.61 -16.07
C ASN A 38 -14.49 -14.13 -17.52
N ALA A 39 -15.51 -14.53 -18.28
CA ALA A 39 -15.64 -14.16 -19.68
C ALA A 39 -15.78 -12.63 -19.87
N TYR A 40 -16.41 -11.94 -18.93
CA TYR A 40 -16.49 -10.48 -18.97
C TYR A 40 -15.12 -9.83 -18.80
N LEU A 41 -14.33 -10.27 -17.81
CA LEU A 41 -13.01 -9.72 -17.51
C LEU A 41 -11.99 -10.03 -18.61
N GLU A 42 -11.97 -11.26 -19.13
CA GLU A 42 -11.09 -11.67 -20.24
C GLU A 42 -11.34 -10.88 -21.54
N ARG A 43 -12.54 -10.33 -21.72
CA ARG A 43 -12.89 -9.51 -22.90
C ARG A 43 -12.53 -8.04 -22.76
N GLN A 44 -12.10 -7.59 -21.57
CA GLN A 44 -11.68 -6.20 -21.39
C GLN A 44 -10.27 -6.02 -21.95
N GLY A 45 -10.10 -5.04 -22.85
CA GLY A 45 -8.84 -4.76 -23.57
C GLY A 45 -7.69 -4.19 -22.74
N GLY A 46 -7.64 -4.49 -21.43
CA GLY A 46 -6.60 -4.03 -20.51
C GLY A 46 -6.38 -4.97 -19.31
N ILE A 47 -7.00 -6.15 -19.31
CA ILE A 47 -6.83 -7.17 -18.27
C ILE A 47 -6.05 -8.34 -18.88
N GLU A 48 -4.84 -8.57 -18.41
CA GLU A 48 -3.95 -9.66 -18.82
C GLU A 48 -4.08 -10.88 -17.90
N ALA A 49 -4.48 -10.68 -16.64
CA ALA A 49 -4.61 -11.74 -15.65
C ALA A 49 -5.78 -11.52 -14.69
N ILE A 50 -6.34 -12.63 -14.18
CA ILE A 50 -7.36 -12.62 -13.12
C ILE A 50 -6.80 -13.34 -11.91
N SER A 51 -6.67 -12.62 -10.79
CA SER A 51 -6.20 -13.12 -9.50
C SER A 51 -7.38 -13.30 -8.54
N TRP A 52 -7.59 -14.52 -8.07
CA TRP A 52 -8.64 -14.83 -7.10
C TRP A 52 -8.06 -14.77 -5.69
N LYS A 53 -8.47 -13.77 -4.90
CA LYS A 53 -7.99 -13.59 -3.52
C LYS A 53 -9.16 -13.45 -2.56
N GLY A 54 -9.19 -14.30 -1.52
CA GLY A 54 -10.23 -14.23 -0.49
C GLY A 54 -10.11 -12.99 0.38
N GLY A 55 -11.25 -12.45 0.82
CA GLY A 55 -11.32 -11.27 1.68
C GLY A 55 -11.30 -9.95 0.90
N VAL A 56 -11.29 -9.99 -0.43
CA VAL A 56 -11.37 -8.81 -1.30
C VAL A 56 -12.75 -8.15 -1.15
N TYR A 57 -13.81 -8.94 -1.03
CA TYR A 57 -15.15 -8.40 -0.81
C TYR A 57 -15.25 -7.65 0.52
N ASP A 58 -14.81 -8.29 1.62
CA ASP A 58 -14.83 -7.70 2.95
C ASP A 58 -13.98 -6.43 2.99
N ARG A 59 -12.78 -6.47 2.38
CA ARG A 59 -11.89 -5.32 2.23
C ARG A 59 -12.58 -4.16 1.51
N LEU A 60 -13.25 -4.44 0.39
CA LEU A 60 -13.92 -3.41 -0.40
C LEU A 60 -15.15 -2.86 0.33
N ILE A 61 -15.96 -3.70 0.98
CA ILE A 61 -17.13 -3.26 1.74
C ILE A 61 -16.72 -2.40 2.93
N ASN A 62 -15.75 -2.85 3.72
CA ASN A 62 -15.27 -2.10 4.89
C ASN A 62 -14.61 -0.78 4.45
N GLY A 63 -13.79 -0.79 3.40
CA GLY A 63 -13.21 0.43 2.83
C GLY A 63 -14.22 1.34 2.10
N ILE A 64 -15.41 0.85 1.75
CA ILE A 64 -16.53 1.67 1.22
C ILE A 64 -17.31 2.34 2.35
N LEU A 65 -17.49 1.66 3.49
CA LEU A 65 -18.20 2.22 4.65
C LEU A 65 -17.49 3.46 5.23
N GLU A 66 -16.18 3.58 4.99
CA GLU A 66 -15.34 4.65 5.55
C GLU A 66 -15.02 5.79 4.58
N ARG A 67 -15.37 5.69 3.29
CA ARG A 67 -15.05 6.72 2.28
C ARG A 67 -16.27 7.52 1.83
N GLN A 68 -16.18 8.86 1.97
CA GLN A 68 -17.05 9.79 1.24
C GLN A 68 -16.53 10.11 -0.19
N ASP A 69 -15.25 9.86 -0.51
CA ASP A 69 -14.60 10.44 -1.72
C ASP A 69 -14.07 9.44 -2.78
N GLY A 70 -14.40 8.15 -2.69
CA GLY A 70 -14.32 7.26 -3.87
C GLY A 70 -12.94 6.88 -4.43
N GLU A 71 -11.82 7.27 -3.80
CA GLU A 71 -10.47 6.86 -4.24
C GLU A 71 -10.30 5.33 -4.21
N PRO A 72 -9.44 4.74 -5.06
CA PRO A 72 -9.11 3.32 -4.99
C PRO A 72 -8.28 3.00 -3.73
N LEU A 73 -8.44 1.79 -3.17
CA LEU A 73 -7.58 1.34 -2.06
C LEU A 73 -6.18 1.09 -2.59
N LYS A 74 -5.18 1.67 -1.90
CA LYS A 74 -3.77 1.45 -2.20
C LYS A 74 -3.27 0.21 -1.46
N ASN A 75 -2.16 -0.33 -1.93
CA ASN A 75 -1.37 -1.25 -1.14
C ASN A 75 -0.61 -0.45 -0.08
N CYS A 76 -0.21 -1.14 0.98
CA CYS A 76 0.56 -0.54 2.06
C CYS A 76 1.84 -1.32 2.28
N ARG A 77 2.93 -0.56 2.42
CA ARG A 77 4.21 -1.08 2.87
C ARG A 77 4.64 -0.34 4.13
N ILE A 78 5.06 -1.11 5.14
CA ILE A 78 5.59 -0.56 6.39
C ILE A 78 7.10 -0.68 6.35
N TRP A 79 7.77 0.46 6.45
CA TRP A 79 9.21 0.58 6.49
C TRP A 79 9.65 0.86 7.92
N GLN A 80 10.57 0.05 8.43
CA GLN A 80 11.13 0.23 9.77
C GLN A 80 12.64 0.37 9.67
N LEU A 81 13.22 1.23 10.50
CA LEU A 81 14.67 1.40 10.54
C LEU A 81 15.36 0.06 10.78
N ARG A 82 16.44 -0.19 10.03
CA ARG A 82 17.22 -1.41 10.19
C ARG A 82 17.84 -1.48 11.59
N PRO A 83 18.13 -2.69 12.10
CA PRO A 83 18.72 -2.82 13.44
C PRO A 83 20.08 -2.11 13.58
N ASP A 84 20.85 -2.03 12.50
CA ASP A 84 22.24 -1.57 12.41
C ASP A 84 22.43 -0.06 12.17
N VAL A 85 21.35 0.72 12.03
CA VAL A 85 21.43 2.18 11.97
C VAL A 85 21.82 2.79 13.33
N ASP A 86 22.22 4.07 13.33
CA ASP A 86 22.48 4.80 14.58
C ASP A 86 21.22 4.77 15.46
N VAL A 87 21.38 4.35 16.71
CA VAL A 87 20.28 4.22 17.68
C VAL A 87 19.54 5.54 17.90
N HIS A 88 20.20 6.69 17.70
CA HIS A 88 19.59 8.01 17.81
C HIS A 88 18.67 8.37 16.65
N MET A 89 18.63 7.60 15.56
CA MET A 89 17.61 7.75 14.52
C MET A 89 16.26 7.16 14.97
N LYS A 90 16.29 6.15 15.84
CA LYS A 90 15.09 5.45 16.30
C LYS A 90 14.28 6.32 17.25
N PHE A 91 12.98 6.36 17.04
CA PHE A 91 12.02 7.14 17.84
C PHE A 91 12.30 8.66 17.85
N SER A 92 13.07 9.16 16.88
CA SER A 92 13.29 10.59 16.71
C SER A 92 12.13 11.23 15.96
N SER A 93 11.71 12.44 16.37
CA SER A 93 10.79 13.23 15.53
C SER A 93 11.42 13.54 14.19
N TYR A 94 10.62 13.85 13.17
CA TYR A 94 11.12 14.19 11.84
C TYR A 94 12.11 15.36 11.90
N ASP A 95 11.74 16.44 12.60
CA ASP A 95 12.62 17.61 12.78
C ASP A 95 13.97 17.24 13.42
N SER A 96 13.95 16.36 14.42
CA SER A 96 15.16 15.93 15.13
C SER A 96 16.05 15.05 14.26
N LEU A 97 15.43 14.19 13.45
CA LEU A 97 16.11 13.36 12.46
C LEU A 97 16.80 14.26 11.42
N VAL A 98 16.05 15.17 10.79
CA VAL A 98 16.58 16.07 9.75
C VAL A 98 17.70 16.95 10.28
N GLN A 99 17.54 17.51 11.49
CA GLN A 99 18.57 18.37 12.08
C GLN A 99 19.90 17.66 12.31
N ARG A 100 19.88 16.35 12.63
CA ARG A 100 21.06 15.60 13.05
C ARG A 100 21.64 14.70 11.96
N PHE A 101 20.79 14.14 11.12
CA PHE A 101 21.12 13.10 10.14
C PHE A 101 20.72 13.46 8.71
N GLY A 102 19.90 14.50 8.50
CA GLY A 102 19.34 14.83 7.19
C GLY A 102 18.02 14.09 6.92
N GLU A 103 17.55 14.18 5.67
CA GLU A 103 16.31 13.53 5.23
C GLU A 103 16.35 12.00 5.43
N PRO A 104 15.19 11.35 5.66
CA PRO A 104 15.13 9.89 5.69
C PRO A 104 15.61 9.26 4.38
N GLU A 105 16.59 8.36 4.46
CA GLU A 105 17.11 7.64 3.31
C GLU A 105 16.59 6.20 3.28
N MET A 106 16.12 5.72 2.13
CA MET A 106 15.51 4.39 1.99
C MET A 106 16.45 3.24 2.42
N GLN A 107 17.76 3.40 2.21
CA GLN A 107 18.79 2.42 2.61
C GLN A 107 18.83 2.14 4.12
N ASN A 108 18.37 3.08 4.94
CA ASN A 108 18.32 2.95 6.40
C ASN A 108 17.11 2.12 6.88
N TYR A 109 16.20 1.77 5.97
CA TYR A 109 14.97 1.06 6.29
C TYR A 109 15.00 -0.40 5.79
N ARG A 110 14.15 -1.22 6.39
CA ARG A 110 13.76 -2.54 5.92
C ARG A 110 12.25 -2.62 5.82
N ILE A 111 11.78 -3.45 4.91
CA ILE A 111 10.35 -3.74 4.76
C ILE A 111 9.92 -4.67 5.89
N ALA A 112 8.99 -4.20 6.72
CA ALA A 112 8.38 -4.98 7.80
C ALA A 112 7.05 -5.62 7.34
N TYR A 113 6.34 -4.98 6.43
CA TYR A 113 5.11 -5.46 5.82
C TYR A 113 5.02 -4.95 4.39
N ASP A 114 4.48 -5.75 3.48
CA ASP A 114 4.13 -5.33 2.12
C ASP A 114 2.87 -6.10 1.68
N GLY A 115 1.77 -5.39 1.47
CA GLY A 115 0.53 -6.03 1.08
C GLY A 115 -0.70 -5.14 0.99
N GLU A 116 -1.83 -5.81 0.88
CA GLU A 116 -3.15 -5.20 0.74
C GLU A 116 -3.75 -4.85 2.11
N ILE A 117 -4.26 -3.61 2.25
CA ILE A 117 -4.97 -3.15 3.44
C ILE A 117 -6.33 -2.52 3.10
N GLU A 118 -7.27 -2.59 4.03
CA GLU A 118 -8.67 -2.19 3.85
C GLU A 118 -8.94 -0.68 3.91
N THR A 119 -7.90 0.14 4.11
CA THR A 119 -8.03 1.60 4.26
C THR A 119 -6.84 2.33 3.66
N ASN A 120 -7.02 3.61 3.28
CA ASN A 120 -5.91 4.53 3.00
C ASN A 120 -5.68 5.49 4.18
N ASP A 121 -6.49 5.41 5.24
CA ASP A 121 -6.38 6.29 6.39
C ASP A 121 -5.19 5.87 7.26
N LEU A 122 -4.26 6.80 7.49
CA LEU A 122 -3.01 6.52 8.20
C LEU A 122 -3.23 6.18 9.68
N GLU A 123 -4.26 6.76 10.34
CA GLU A 123 -4.56 6.44 11.74
C GLU A 123 -5.12 5.03 11.88
N GLN A 124 -6.00 4.64 10.97
CA GLN A 124 -6.53 3.28 10.94
C GLN A 124 -5.47 2.24 10.59
N ILE A 125 -4.50 2.61 9.74
CA ILE A 125 -3.32 1.77 9.50
C ILE A 125 -2.56 1.58 10.80
N LEU A 126 -2.24 2.65 11.55
CA LEU A 126 -1.59 2.50 12.85
C LEU A 126 -2.37 1.56 13.77
N GLU A 127 -3.67 1.78 13.94
CA GLU A 127 -4.53 0.96 14.79
C GLU A 127 -4.47 -0.52 14.39
N LYS A 128 -4.54 -0.83 13.09
CA LYS A 128 -4.47 -2.19 12.57
C LYS A 128 -3.18 -2.92 12.98
N PHE A 129 -2.04 -2.24 12.95
CA PHE A 129 -0.74 -2.83 13.29
C PHE A 129 -0.42 -2.75 14.80
N ASP A 130 -1.17 -1.95 15.57
CA ASP A 130 -1.05 -1.84 17.03
C ASP A 130 -2.08 -2.65 17.83
N ALA A 131 -3.20 -3.06 17.22
CA ALA A 131 -4.35 -3.72 17.89
C ALA A 131 -4.05 -5.09 18.52
N GLY A 132 -2.79 -5.56 18.52
CA GLY A 132 -2.37 -6.84 19.09
C GLY A 132 -2.85 -8.06 18.29
N GLN A 133 -3.69 -7.87 17.27
CA GLN A 133 -4.04 -8.90 16.31
C GLN A 133 -2.90 -9.08 15.30
N ALA A 134 -2.49 -10.33 15.07
CA ALA A 134 -1.45 -10.62 14.11
C ALA A 134 -1.89 -10.25 12.69
N VAL A 135 -1.18 -9.31 12.06
CA VAL A 135 -1.32 -9.00 10.64
C VAL A 135 -0.50 -10.03 9.84
N PRO A 136 -1.10 -10.87 8.98
CA PRO A 136 -0.37 -11.87 8.21
C PRO A 136 0.72 -11.23 7.35
N GLY A 137 1.95 -11.75 7.43
CA GLY A 137 3.10 -11.23 6.67
C GLY A 137 3.82 -10.04 7.32
N PHE A 138 3.32 -9.51 8.45
CA PHE A 138 4.05 -8.50 9.21
C PHE A 138 5.14 -9.14 10.06
N VAL A 139 6.39 -8.68 9.87
CA VAL A 139 7.59 -9.19 10.54
C VAL A 139 8.38 -8.05 11.22
N GLY A 140 7.65 -7.11 11.82
CA GLY A 140 8.17 -5.89 12.45
C GLY A 140 7.79 -5.71 13.93
N HIS A 141 8.11 -4.53 14.46
CA HIS A 141 7.57 -4.02 15.73
C HIS A 141 6.26 -3.23 15.51
N PRO A 142 5.38 -3.08 16.52
CA PRO A 142 4.20 -2.20 16.41
C PRO A 142 4.60 -0.80 15.93
N ILE A 143 3.84 -0.19 15.01
CA ILE A 143 4.30 0.98 14.29
C ILE A 143 4.63 2.12 15.28
N ALA A 144 5.81 2.71 15.13
CA ALA A 144 6.28 3.72 16.06
C ALA A 144 6.89 4.93 15.33
N VAL A 145 7.16 5.98 16.11
CA VAL A 145 7.93 7.13 15.63
C VAL A 145 9.22 6.64 14.95
N SER A 146 9.56 7.25 13.82
CA SER A 146 10.66 6.87 12.90
C SER A 146 10.37 5.78 11.88
N ASP A 147 9.25 5.07 11.98
CA ASP A 147 8.78 4.21 10.90
C ASP A 147 8.17 5.05 9.76
N VAL A 148 8.06 4.46 8.57
CA VAL A 148 7.45 5.10 7.39
C VAL A 148 6.34 4.21 6.84
N ILE A 149 5.17 4.79 6.64
CA ILE A 149 4.04 4.17 5.94
C ILE A 149 4.12 4.58 4.48
N GLU A 150 4.18 3.62 3.57
CA GLU A 150 4.06 3.84 2.14
C GLU A 150 2.70 3.37 1.66
N LEU A 151 1.93 4.26 1.03
CA LEU A 151 0.74 3.91 0.25
C LEU A 151 1.09 3.93 -1.23
N TYR A 152 0.89 2.81 -1.91
CA TYR A 152 1.31 2.68 -3.31
C TYR A 152 0.30 1.94 -4.18
N ASP A 153 0.33 2.26 -5.46
CA ASP A 153 -0.46 1.63 -6.52
C ASP A 153 0.33 1.63 -7.84
N GLY A 154 -0.36 1.44 -8.98
CA GLY A 154 0.27 1.49 -10.30
C GLY A 154 0.70 2.89 -10.76
N GLU A 155 0.25 3.95 -10.09
CA GLU A 155 0.55 5.35 -10.44
C GLU A 155 1.75 5.89 -9.65
N GLY A 156 1.98 5.39 -8.44
CA GLY A 156 3.17 5.73 -7.67
C GLY A 156 3.08 5.36 -6.19
N SER A 157 3.97 5.98 -5.42
CA SER A 157 4.09 5.78 -3.97
C SER A 157 4.03 7.12 -3.23
N GLU A 158 3.33 7.13 -2.10
CA GLU A 158 3.28 8.21 -1.13
C GLU A 158 3.88 7.73 0.18
N PHE A 159 4.82 8.49 0.74
CA PHE A 159 5.53 8.11 1.95
C PHE A 159 5.21 9.05 3.10
N TYR A 160 4.93 8.46 4.25
CA TYR A 160 4.49 9.15 5.46
C TYR A 160 5.36 8.71 6.63
N TYR A 161 6.24 9.60 7.08
CA TYR A 161 7.01 9.43 8.30
C TYR A 161 6.10 9.52 9.51
N VAL A 162 6.17 8.52 10.39
CA VAL A 162 5.42 8.50 11.64
C VAL A 162 6.14 9.39 12.66
N ASP A 163 5.50 10.50 13.03
CA ASP A 163 5.94 11.38 14.11
C ASP A 163 4.98 11.30 15.30
N ALA A 164 5.38 11.82 16.46
CA ALA A 164 4.64 11.74 17.71
C ALA A 164 3.30 12.50 17.68
N LYS A 165 3.11 13.42 16.73
CA LYS A 165 1.92 14.30 16.67
C LYS A 165 1.15 14.20 15.36
N VAL A 166 1.84 13.93 14.26
CA VAL A 166 1.31 13.97 12.89
C VAL A 166 2.10 13.02 12.01
N PHE A 167 1.53 12.64 10.88
CA PHE A 167 2.27 12.00 9.80
C PHE A 167 2.92 13.07 8.92
N GLN A 168 4.22 12.98 8.73
CA GLN A 168 4.95 13.90 7.86
C GLN A 168 5.08 13.28 6.47
N ALA A 169 4.51 13.91 5.45
CA ALA A 169 4.74 13.51 4.06
C ALA A 169 6.21 13.74 3.71
N ILE A 170 6.86 12.70 3.17
CA ILE A 170 8.27 12.71 2.77
C ILE A 170 8.43 12.16 1.35
N ALA A 171 9.59 12.40 0.75
CA ALA A 171 10.02 11.72 -0.46
C ALA A 171 11.37 11.07 -0.17
N PHE A 172 11.48 9.76 -0.42
CA PHE A 172 12.81 9.17 -0.53
C PHE A 172 13.49 9.76 -1.76
N GLU A 173 14.70 10.29 -1.60
CA GLU A 173 15.50 10.69 -2.75
C GLU A 173 15.67 9.47 -3.68
N LYS A 174 15.32 9.64 -4.96
CA LYS A 174 15.58 8.61 -5.96
C LYS A 174 17.09 8.52 -6.10
N GLU A 175 17.67 7.35 -5.82
CA GLU A 175 19.04 7.07 -6.23
C GLU A 175 19.15 7.35 -7.73
N GLU A 176 19.91 8.39 -8.11
CA GLU A 176 20.27 8.56 -9.51
C GLU A 176 21.05 7.32 -9.93
N PRO A 177 20.74 6.70 -11.10
CA PRO A 177 21.54 5.60 -11.59
C PRO A 177 22.98 6.09 -11.76
N ASP A 178 23.89 5.46 -11.01
CA ASP A 178 25.32 5.76 -11.01
C ASP A 178 25.85 5.77 -12.46
N GLN A 179 26.06 6.95 -13.03
CA GLN A 179 26.65 7.14 -14.36
C GLN A 179 28.17 6.87 -14.35
N SER A 180 28.73 6.37 -13.25
CA SER A 180 30.16 6.08 -13.10
C SER A 180 30.60 4.74 -13.71
N GLN A 181 30.02 4.30 -14.83
CA GLN A 181 30.63 3.24 -15.67
C GLN A 181 30.44 3.52 -17.18
N MET A 182 30.74 4.75 -17.62
CA MET A 182 31.12 5.02 -19.02
C MET A 182 32.47 5.72 -19.09
N ILE A 183 33.51 5.09 -18.53
CA ILE A 183 34.88 5.34 -18.96
C ILE A 183 35.69 4.05 -18.82
N SER A 184 35.89 3.34 -19.92
CA SER A 184 37.18 2.71 -20.27
C SER A 184 37.15 2.25 -21.72
N LEU A 185 37.80 3.08 -22.55
CA LEU A 185 38.55 2.83 -23.79
C LEU A 185 38.08 1.75 -24.77
#